data_AF-A0A7Y2PAM6-F1
#
_entry.id   AF-A0A7Y2PAM6-F1
#
_cell.length_a   1.000
_cell.length_b   1.000
_cell.length_c   1.000
_cell.angle_alpha   90.00
_cell.angle_beta   90.00
_cell.angle_gamma   90.00
#
_symmetry.space_group_name_H-M   'P 1'
#
loop_
_entity.id
_entity.type
_entity.pdbx_description
1 polymer ?
#
loop_
_entity_poly.entity_id
_entity_poly.type
_entity_poly.pdbx_seq_one_letter_code
_entity_poly.pdbx_strand_id
1 'polypeptide(L)'
;MIYEERISQPEYIYPKDEWRLVETRFAPSFLEAAETLFSTANGYFGIRGSFEEGAPAFVNGTYINAFYESWPIVYPEKAFGFAKTGQSIVNVPDAKRIRLYVDDEPFYLPTANLLEFERSLDMKQGTLDRKVVWEMPSGKQISVESRRLVS
;
A
#
# COMPACT_ATOMS: atom_id res chain seq x y z
N MET A 1 0.03 -9.52 -27.38
CA MET A 1 -0.69 -8.42 -26.71
C MET A 1 -1.82 -9.08 -25.94
N ILE A 2 -1.61 -9.32 -24.64
CA ILE A 2 -2.58 -10.00 -23.79
C ILE A 2 -3.59 -8.92 -23.40
N TYR A 3 -4.81 -9.01 -23.92
CA TYR A 3 -5.93 -8.19 -23.42
C TYR A 3 -6.32 -8.77 -22.07
N GLU A 4 -5.79 -8.21 -20.99
CA GLU A 4 -6.37 -8.47 -19.68
C GLU A 4 -7.70 -7.73 -19.60
N GLU A 5 -8.74 -8.47 -19.24
CA GLU A 5 -10.06 -7.91 -19.00
C GLU A 5 -9.96 -6.93 -17.83
N ARG A 6 -10.38 -5.68 -18.04
CA ARG A 6 -10.23 -4.61 -17.06
C ARG A 6 -11.18 -4.89 -15.89
N ILE A 7 -10.67 -5.45 -14.79
CA ILE A 7 -11.48 -5.71 -13.60
C ILE A 7 -11.90 -4.35 -13.01
N SER A 8 -13.19 -4.04 -13.12
CA SER A 8 -13.77 -2.87 -12.48
C SER A 8 -13.79 -3.09 -10.98
N GLN A 9 -13.29 -2.11 -10.23
CA GLN A 9 -13.47 -2.07 -8.79
C GLN A 9 -14.97 -1.93 -8.46
N PRO A 10 -15.52 -2.78 -7.57
CA PRO A 10 -16.93 -2.72 -7.24
C PRO A 10 -17.23 -1.50 -6.36
N GLU A 11 -18.28 -0.75 -6.72
CA GLU A 11 -18.65 0.50 -6.05
C GLU A 11 -19.07 0.31 -4.58
N TYR A 12 -19.52 -0.88 -4.18
CA TYR A 12 -19.83 -1.17 -2.77
C TYR A 12 -18.59 -1.36 -1.89
N ILE A 13 -17.41 -1.58 -2.49
CA ILE A 13 -16.10 -1.61 -1.80
C ILE A 13 -15.40 -0.26 -1.99
N TYR A 14 -15.45 0.29 -3.20
CA TYR A 14 -14.84 1.55 -3.57
C TYR A 14 -15.91 2.57 -3.97
N PRO A 15 -16.65 3.14 -3.00
CA PRO A 15 -17.68 4.13 -3.30
C PRO A 15 -17.05 5.39 -3.90
N LYS A 16 -17.82 6.06 -4.76
CA LYS A 16 -17.37 7.33 -5.35
C LYS A 16 -17.38 8.44 -4.31
N ASP A 17 -16.27 9.16 -4.21
CA ASP A 17 -16.12 10.38 -3.43
C ASP A 17 -15.31 11.38 -4.29
N GLU A 18 -15.63 12.67 -4.20
CA GLU A 18 -15.05 13.70 -5.07
C GLU A 18 -13.56 13.92 -4.82
N TRP A 19 -13.13 13.78 -3.56
CA TRP A 19 -11.79 14.14 -3.12
C TRP A 19 -11.06 13.02 -2.38
N ARG A 20 -11.74 11.92 -2.12
CA ARG A 20 -11.16 10.75 -1.48
C ARG A 20 -11.26 9.54 -2.39
N LEU A 21 -10.19 8.77 -2.46
CA LEU A 21 -10.32 7.36 -2.84
C LEU A 21 -10.67 6.60 -1.57
N VAL A 22 -11.79 5.86 -1.54
CA VAL A 22 -12.29 5.18 -0.34
C VAL A 22 -12.36 3.67 -0.58
N GLU A 23 -12.00 2.87 0.41
CA GLU A 23 -12.16 1.42 0.48
C GLU A 23 -12.88 1.06 1.78
N THR A 24 -14.13 0.59 1.69
CA THR A 24 -15.01 0.31 2.84
C THR A 24 -14.99 -1.15 3.29
N ARG A 25 -14.26 -2.01 2.57
CA ARG A 25 -14.10 -3.42 2.91
C ARG A 25 -12.71 -3.89 2.52
N PHE A 26 -12.09 -4.66 3.41
CA PHE A 26 -10.85 -5.35 3.05
C PHE A 26 -11.14 -6.43 2.01
N ALA A 27 -10.52 -6.31 0.83
CA ALA A 27 -10.70 -7.22 -0.30
C ALA A 27 -9.35 -7.72 -0.82
N PRO A 28 -8.90 -8.92 -0.40
CA PRO A 28 -7.60 -9.47 -0.78
C PRO A 28 -7.34 -9.53 -2.29
N SER A 29 -8.38 -9.73 -3.10
CA SER A 29 -8.30 -9.77 -4.57
C SER A 29 -7.82 -8.47 -5.21
N PHE A 30 -7.91 -7.34 -4.49
CA PHE A 30 -7.50 -6.03 -4.97
C PHE A 30 -6.24 -5.50 -4.27
N LEU A 31 -5.59 -6.31 -3.43
CA LEU A 31 -4.48 -5.88 -2.57
C LEU A 31 -3.37 -5.16 -3.34
N GLU A 32 -2.87 -5.75 -4.43
CA GLU A 32 -1.79 -5.19 -5.24
C GLU A 32 -2.15 -3.82 -5.83
N ALA A 33 -3.36 -3.71 -6.40
CA ALA A 33 -3.85 -2.47 -6.96
C ALA A 33 -4.06 -1.41 -5.88
N ALA A 34 -4.66 -1.79 -4.75
CA ALA A 34 -4.92 -0.89 -3.64
C ALA A 34 -3.62 -0.34 -3.04
N GLU A 35 -2.59 -1.17 -2.85
CA GLU A 35 -1.28 -0.67 -2.42
C GLU A 35 -0.68 0.38 -3.36
N THR A 36 -0.94 0.29 -4.66
CA THR A 36 -0.51 1.32 -5.61
C THR A 36 -1.36 2.58 -5.46
N LEU A 37 -2.68 2.43 -5.47
CA LEU A 37 -3.63 3.54 -5.48
C LEU A 37 -3.61 4.37 -4.19
N PHE A 38 -3.40 3.73 -3.03
CA PHE A 38 -3.34 4.38 -1.72
C PHE A 38 -1.92 4.84 -1.34
N SER A 39 -1.01 5.00 -2.30
CA SER A 39 0.35 5.49 -2.05
C SER A 39 0.36 6.98 -1.68
N THR A 40 1.29 7.36 -0.81
CA THR A 40 1.54 8.76 -0.40
C THR A 40 2.98 9.14 -0.73
N ALA A 41 3.20 10.34 -1.25
CA ALA A 41 4.54 10.83 -1.61
C ALA A 41 4.61 12.37 -1.66
N ASN A 42 5.81 12.94 -1.52
CA ASN A 42 6.10 14.38 -1.63
C ASN A 42 7.08 14.73 -2.78
N GLY A 43 7.39 13.77 -3.65
CA GLY A 43 8.39 13.92 -4.72
C GLY A 43 9.84 13.59 -4.32
N TYR A 44 10.17 13.60 -3.02
CA TYR A 44 11.45 13.12 -2.49
C TYR A 44 11.35 11.72 -1.88
N PHE A 45 10.28 11.44 -1.17
CA PHE A 45 9.99 10.19 -0.48
C PHE A 45 8.63 9.68 -0.91
N GLY A 46 8.48 8.36 -1.03
CA GLY A 46 7.24 7.72 -1.43
C GLY A 46 7.04 6.40 -0.73
N ILE A 47 5.81 6.14 -0.32
CA ILE A 47 5.43 4.93 0.40
C ILE A 47 4.19 4.34 -0.27
N ARG A 48 4.23 3.03 -0.56
CA ARG A 48 3.05 2.30 -1.04
C ARG A 48 1.95 2.24 0.02
N GLY A 49 0.71 2.20 -0.42
CA GLY A 49 -0.52 2.05 0.38
C GLY A 49 -0.66 0.74 1.17
N SER A 50 0.42 0.01 1.43
CA SER A 50 0.38 -1.22 2.25
C SER A 50 0.10 -0.89 3.72
N PHE A 51 -0.48 -1.88 4.41
CA PHE A 51 -0.88 -1.78 5.82
C PHE A 51 0.34 -1.70 6.74
N GLU A 52 0.21 -0.91 7.80
CA GLU A 52 1.26 -0.64 8.80
C GLU A 52 1.68 -1.92 9.54
N GLU A 53 0.78 -2.90 9.71
CA GLU A 53 1.08 -4.17 10.36
C GLU A 53 2.14 -4.99 9.61
N GLY A 54 2.38 -4.66 8.34
CA GLY A 54 3.38 -5.27 7.46
C GLY A 54 2.88 -6.53 6.73
N ALA A 55 1.71 -7.04 7.08
CA ALA A 55 1.01 -8.09 6.36
C ALA A 55 -0.52 -7.93 6.50
N PRO A 56 -1.31 -8.22 5.46
CA PRO A 56 -0.87 -8.71 4.15
C PRO A 56 -0.24 -7.60 3.32
N ALA A 57 0.71 -7.96 2.46
CA ALA A 57 1.26 -7.05 1.46
C ALA A 57 1.62 -7.84 0.19
N PHE A 58 1.30 -7.31 -0.98
CA PHE A 58 1.79 -7.81 -2.25
C PHE A 58 3.21 -7.28 -2.49
N VAL A 59 3.38 -5.95 -2.45
CA VAL A 59 4.68 -5.28 -2.43
C VAL A 59 4.68 -4.20 -1.36
N ASN A 60 5.41 -4.46 -0.28
CA ASN A 60 5.71 -3.44 0.72
C ASN A 60 6.86 -2.55 0.23
N GLY A 61 6.52 -1.39 -0.33
CA GLY A 61 7.48 -0.47 -0.97
C GLY A 61 7.63 0.87 -0.24
N THR A 62 8.88 1.24 0.04
CA THR A 62 9.32 2.56 0.48
C THR A 62 10.46 3.01 -0.44
N TYR A 63 10.41 4.24 -0.95
CA TYR A 63 11.33 4.71 -1.97
C TYR A 63 11.81 6.13 -1.67
N ILE A 64 13.09 6.39 -1.96
CA ILE A 64 13.70 7.72 -1.92
C ILE A 64 14.07 8.08 -3.35
N ASN A 65 13.66 9.26 -3.81
CA ASN A 65 14.01 9.79 -5.11
C ASN A 65 15.53 9.88 -5.24
N ALA A 66 16.06 9.50 -6.40
CA ALA A 66 17.48 9.38 -6.69
C ALA A 66 18.28 8.36 -5.83
N PHE A 67 17.61 7.53 -5.01
CA PHE A 67 18.25 6.37 -4.39
C PHE A 67 18.05 5.13 -5.29
N TYR A 68 19.12 4.68 -5.93
CA TYR A 68 19.07 3.62 -6.93
C TYR A 68 20.33 2.76 -6.89
N GLU A 69 20.22 1.56 -7.42
CA GLU A 69 21.34 0.67 -7.71
C GLU A 69 21.77 0.83 -9.18
N SER A 70 23.07 0.75 -9.44
CA SER A 70 23.64 0.82 -10.80
C SER A 70 24.19 -0.53 -11.22
N TRP A 71 23.88 -0.98 -12.43
CA TRP A 71 24.30 -2.29 -12.91
C TRP A 71 24.72 -2.24 -14.39
N PRO A 72 25.66 -3.09 -14.83
CA PRO A 72 26.08 -3.12 -16.23
C PRO A 72 25.01 -3.77 -17.11
N ILE A 73 24.61 -3.11 -18.20
CA ILE A 73 23.67 -3.70 -19.17
C ILE A 73 24.43 -4.67 -20.07
N VAL A 74 23.96 -5.92 -20.10
CA VAL A 74 24.53 -6.98 -20.95
C VAL A 74 23.62 -7.18 -22.15
N TYR A 75 24.09 -6.74 -23.31
CA TYR A 75 23.42 -7.02 -24.58
C TYR A 75 24.05 -8.24 -25.26
N PRO A 76 23.26 -9.03 -26.01
CA PRO A 76 23.78 -10.08 -26.89
C PRO A 76 24.73 -9.52 -27.98
N GLU A 77 24.52 -8.27 -28.41
CA GLU A 77 25.32 -7.59 -29.43
C GLU A 77 25.66 -6.16 -29.00
N LYS A 78 26.81 -5.64 -29.45
CA LYS A 78 27.24 -4.26 -29.17
C LYS A 78 26.92 -3.36 -30.35
N ALA A 79 26.23 -2.25 -30.09
CA ALA A 79 26.01 -1.19 -31.08
C ALA A 79 26.44 0.17 -30.51
N PHE A 80 26.83 1.10 -31.39
CA PHE A 80 27.16 2.46 -31.00
C PHE A 80 25.94 3.17 -30.39
N GLY A 81 26.14 3.86 -29.27
CA GLY A 81 25.08 4.59 -28.57
C GLY A 81 24.24 3.76 -27.58
N PHE A 82 24.49 2.46 -27.43
CA PHE A 82 23.79 1.66 -26.41
C PHE A 82 24.19 2.08 -25.00
N ALA A 83 23.20 2.19 -24.12
CA ALA A 83 23.39 2.47 -22.71
C ALA A 83 24.20 1.34 -22.06
N LYS A 84 25.29 1.66 -21.37
CA LYS A 84 26.15 0.63 -20.76
C LYS A 84 25.77 0.30 -19.32
N THR A 85 25.01 1.18 -18.68
CA THR A 85 24.67 1.13 -17.27
C THR A 85 23.17 1.34 -17.12
N GLY A 86 22.52 0.41 -16.43
CA GLY A 86 21.14 0.52 -16.00
C GLY A 86 21.10 1.07 -14.59
N GLN A 87 20.05 1.80 -14.28
CA GLN A 87 19.78 2.33 -12.96
C GLN A 87 18.34 1.97 -12.59
N SER A 88 18.15 1.42 -11.40
CA SER A 88 16.84 1.05 -10.90
C SER A 88 16.67 1.59 -9.48
N ILE A 89 15.60 2.35 -9.24
CA ILE A 89 15.21 2.72 -7.87
C ILE A 89 15.00 1.44 -7.07
N VAL A 90 15.55 1.40 -5.86
CA VAL A 90 15.46 0.24 -4.98
C VAL A 90 14.52 0.52 -3.82
N ASN A 91 13.85 -0.53 -3.36
CA ASN A 91 13.07 -0.48 -2.14
C ASN A 91 14.01 -0.30 -0.94
N VAL A 92 13.76 0.72 -0.12
CA VAL A 92 14.52 0.99 1.11
C VAL A 92 13.79 0.38 2.33
N PRO A 93 14.41 0.34 3.53
CA PRO A 93 13.74 -0.19 4.72
C PRO A 93 12.36 0.43 4.97
N ASP A 94 11.41 -0.41 5.39
CA ASP A 94 10.01 -0.01 5.62
C ASP A 94 9.92 1.04 6.75
N ALA A 95 9.47 2.23 6.40
CA ALA A 95 9.37 3.37 7.31
C ALA A 95 8.04 3.42 8.08
N LYS A 96 7.08 2.51 7.80
CA LYS A 96 5.72 2.60 8.36
C LYS A 96 5.29 1.41 9.23
N ARG A 97 6.20 0.47 9.51
CA ARG A 97 5.82 -0.77 10.19
C ARG A 97 5.46 -0.55 11.66
N ILE A 98 4.26 -0.93 12.05
CA ILE A 98 3.76 -0.89 13.43
C ILE A 98 3.12 -2.24 13.73
N ARG A 99 3.58 -2.95 14.76
CA ARG A 99 2.94 -4.19 15.20
C ARG A 99 1.96 -3.90 16.32
N LEU A 100 0.76 -4.43 16.18
CA LEU A 100 -0.34 -4.21 17.11
C LEU A 100 -0.71 -5.52 17.79
N TYR A 101 -0.71 -5.51 19.12
CA TYR A 101 -1.09 -6.64 19.97
C TYR A 101 -2.11 -6.18 21.00
N VAL A 102 -3.10 -7.03 21.25
CA VAL A 102 -4.07 -6.84 22.34
C VAL A 102 -4.14 -8.15 23.11
N ASP A 103 -3.87 -8.12 24.42
CA ASP A 103 -3.77 -9.32 25.26
C ASP A 103 -2.83 -10.40 24.67
N ASP A 104 -1.67 -9.98 24.17
CA ASP A 104 -0.67 -10.82 23.48
C ASP A 104 -1.13 -11.47 22.16
N GLU A 105 -2.35 -11.18 21.68
CA GLU A 105 -2.84 -11.59 20.37
C GLU A 105 -2.51 -10.53 19.30
N PRO A 106 -1.84 -10.90 18.19
CA PRO A 106 -1.55 -9.96 17.12
C PRO A 106 -2.81 -9.62 16.33
N PHE A 107 -2.99 -8.33 16.00
CA PHE A 107 -3.97 -7.95 14.99
C PHE A 107 -3.50 -8.40 13.61
N TYR A 108 -4.31 -9.24 12.95
CA TYR A 108 -4.05 -9.72 11.59
C TYR A 108 -5.29 -9.55 10.72
N LEU A 109 -5.25 -8.53 9.86
CA LEU A 109 -6.37 -8.10 9.02
C LEU A 109 -7.08 -9.23 8.25
N PRO A 110 -6.37 -10.20 7.62
CA PRO A 110 -7.02 -11.22 6.79
C PRO A 110 -7.91 -12.20 7.54
N THR A 111 -7.71 -12.36 8.85
CA THR A 111 -8.47 -13.30 9.68
C THR A 111 -9.26 -12.61 10.79
N ALA A 112 -9.12 -11.29 10.94
CA ALA A 112 -9.83 -10.52 11.95
C ALA A 112 -11.33 -10.52 11.65
N ASN A 113 -12.15 -10.64 12.70
CA ASN A 113 -13.60 -10.41 12.60
C ASN A 113 -13.86 -8.90 12.55
N LEU A 114 -13.86 -8.33 11.34
CA LEU A 114 -14.03 -6.90 11.12
C LEU A 114 -15.51 -6.50 11.25
N LEU A 115 -15.79 -5.61 12.19
CA LEU A 115 -17.10 -4.95 12.35
C LEU A 115 -17.19 -3.67 11.51
N GLU A 116 -16.07 -2.95 11.39
CA GLU A 116 -15.93 -1.74 10.57
C GLU A 116 -14.56 -1.73 9.90
N PHE A 117 -14.51 -1.33 8.63
CA PHE A 117 -13.27 -1.08 7.92
C PHE A 117 -13.49 0.09 6.96
N GLU A 118 -12.66 1.10 7.05
CA GLU A 118 -12.54 2.14 6.03
C GLU A 118 -11.07 2.50 5.87
N ARG A 119 -10.60 2.59 4.63
CA ARG A 119 -9.32 3.19 4.27
C ARG A 119 -9.58 4.25 3.22
N SER A 120 -9.08 5.45 3.41
CA SER A 120 -9.26 6.54 2.45
C SER A 120 -7.98 7.34 2.20
N LEU A 121 -7.68 7.62 0.93
CA LEU A 121 -6.67 8.59 0.54
C LEU A 121 -7.38 9.92 0.31
N ASP A 122 -7.17 10.88 1.21
CA ASP A 122 -7.67 12.25 1.07
C ASP A 122 -6.71 13.06 0.19
N MET A 123 -7.16 13.39 -1.03
CA MET A 123 -6.34 14.11 -2.01
C MET A 123 -6.22 15.60 -1.69
N LYS A 124 -7.09 16.17 -0.85
CA LYS A 124 -6.96 17.57 -0.41
C LYS A 124 -5.91 17.70 0.69
N GLN A 125 -5.88 16.73 1.61
CA GLN A 125 -4.96 16.74 2.75
C GLN A 125 -3.64 16.01 2.47
N GLY A 126 -3.59 15.16 1.45
CA GLY A 126 -2.43 14.32 1.16
C GLY A 126 -2.23 13.21 2.21
N THR A 127 -3.31 12.80 2.88
CA THR A 127 -3.27 11.82 3.96
C THR A 127 -3.87 10.49 3.54
N LEU A 128 -3.29 9.40 4.03
CA LEU A 128 -3.93 8.10 4.06
C LEU A 128 -4.50 7.87 5.46
N ASP A 129 -5.82 7.78 5.54
CA ASP A 129 -6.60 7.56 6.75
C ASP A 129 -7.14 6.13 6.75
N ARG A 130 -7.13 5.47 7.91
CA ARG A 130 -7.72 4.14 8.08
C ARG A 130 -8.41 4.05 9.43
N LYS A 131 -9.62 3.51 9.44
CA LYS A 131 -10.40 3.16 10.62
C LYS A 131 -10.76 1.69 10.55
N VAL A 132 -10.50 0.97 11.62
CA VAL A 132 -10.84 -0.45 11.75
C VAL A 132 -11.49 -0.67 13.11
N VAL A 133 -12.58 -1.43 13.14
CA VAL A 133 -13.13 -2.01 14.35
C VAL A 133 -13.16 -3.51 14.17
N TRP A 134 -12.51 -4.25 15.06
CA TRP A 134 -12.58 -5.71 15.06
C TRP A 134 -13.00 -6.25 16.41
N GLU A 135 -13.62 -7.43 16.38
CA GLU A 135 -13.98 -8.19 17.57
C GLU A 135 -13.01 -9.35 17.76
N MET A 136 -12.46 -9.46 18.96
CA MET A 136 -11.58 -10.56 19.36
C MET A 136 -12.42 -11.80 19.74
N PRO A 137 -11.83 -13.01 19.75
CA PRO A 137 -12.53 -14.22 20.22
C PRO A 137 -13.07 -14.12 21.65
N SER A 138 -12.47 -13.26 22.48
CA SER A 138 -12.91 -12.95 23.84
C SER A 138 -14.17 -12.07 23.91
N GLY A 139 -14.67 -11.56 22.78
CA GLY A 139 -15.78 -10.61 22.69
C GLY A 139 -15.38 -9.14 22.88
N LYS A 140 -14.10 -8.84 23.10
CA LYS A 140 -13.60 -7.46 23.15
C LYS A 140 -13.65 -6.83 21.75
N GLN A 141 -14.14 -5.60 21.68
CA GLN A 141 -14.11 -4.81 20.45
C GLN A 141 -13.03 -3.75 20.54
N ILE A 142 -12.16 -3.71 19.54
CA ILE A 142 -11.02 -2.79 19.48
C ILE A 142 -11.19 -1.90 18.27
N SER A 143 -11.10 -0.58 18.49
CA SER A 143 -11.09 0.42 17.43
C SER A 143 -9.69 0.97 17.25
N VAL A 144 -9.23 1.03 15.99
CA VAL A 144 -7.95 1.58 15.60
C VAL A 144 -8.16 2.58 14.49
N GLU A 145 -7.63 3.78 14.70
CA GLU A 145 -7.57 4.84 13.72
C GLU A 145 -6.11 5.19 13.47
N SER A 146 -5.73 5.25 12.20
CA SER A 146 -4.38 5.62 11.77
C SER A 146 -4.46 6.66 10.68
N ARG A 147 -3.59 7.68 10.75
CA ARG A 147 -3.38 8.66 9.70
C ARG A 147 -1.90 8.72 9.35
N ARG A 148 -1.61 8.72 8.06
CA ARG A 148 -0.26 8.81 7.49
C ARG A 148 -0.18 9.92 6.45
N LEU A 149 0.95 10.60 6.39
CA LEU A 149 1.30 11.51 5.30
C LEU A 149 2.80 11.44 5.00
N VAL A 150 3.22 12.00 3.87
CA VAL A 150 4.62 12.23 3.53
C VAL A 150 4.77 13.74 3.29
N SER A 151 5.52 14.41 4.18
CA SER A 151 5.61 15.88 4.27
C SER A 151 6.69 16.48 3.38
#